data_AF-A0A212T2Y0-F1
#
_entry.id   AF-A0A212T2Y0-F1
#
_cell.length_a   1.000
_cell.length_b   1.000
_cell.length_c   1.000
_cell.angle_alpha   90.00
_cell.angle_beta   90.00
_cell.angle_gamma   90.00
#
_symmetry.space_group_name_H-M   'P 1'
#
loop_
_entity.id
_entity.type
_entity.pdbx_description
1 polymer ?
#
loop_
_entity_poly.entity_id
_entity_poly.type
_entity_poly.pdbx_seq_one_letter_code
_entity_poly.pdbx_strand_id
1 'polypeptide(L)'
;MKIKNSKRWSSPDWKPYLIGAIGFFLAFFLRFSLHDRLDEHFPTLFFAINCTMLAYFYGFWPSFVFLLMSIPVSIYFFIEPYGAFDIGIDTDVTDQIVFLIITLLTAVFFEKLRREQYRATLLQRVSESRFQLLVENDAELRQAIFAAKSQTDN
;
A
#
# COMPACT_ATOMS: atom_id res chain seq x y z
N MET A 1 -19.04 -17.05 -5.14
CA MET A 1 -18.14 -16.06 -4.52
C MET A 1 -16.75 -16.20 -5.15
N LYS A 2 -16.20 -15.19 -5.85
CA LYS A 2 -14.88 -15.29 -6.49
C LYS A 2 -13.78 -14.94 -5.48
N ILE A 3 -13.21 -15.94 -4.81
CA ILE A 3 -12.07 -15.75 -3.91
C ILE A 3 -10.86 -15.36 -4.79
N LYS A 4 -10.44 -14.09 -4.73
CA LYS A 4 -9.22 -13.62 -5.39
C LYS A 4 -8.00 -13.94 -4.52
N ASN A 5 -6.93 -14.37 -5.20
CA ASN A 5 -5.65 -14.75 -4.61
C ASN A 5 -5.09 -13.63 -3.69
N SER A 6 -4.77 -13.97 -2.44
CA SER A 6 -4.17 -13.06 -1.45
C SER A 6 -2.80 -12.51 -1.84
N LYS A 7 -2.16 -13.05 -2.88
CA LYS A 7 -0.93 -12.50 -3.47
C LYS A 7 -1.15 -11.25 -4.33
N ARG A 8 -2.38 -10.89 -4.69
CA ARG A 8 -2.71 -9.68 -5.47
C ARG A 8 -3.89 -8.95 -4.83
N TRP A 9 -3.63 -8.32 -3.69
CA TRP A 9 -4.65 -7.56 -2.94
C TRP A 9 -5.10 -6.30 -3.69
N SER A 10 -4.24 -5.75 -4.55
CA SER A 10 -4.52 -4.65 -5.47
C SER A 10 -4.66 -5.18 -6.91
N SER A 11 -5.74 -4.80 -7.61
CA SER A 11 -5.88 -5.10 -9.04
C SER A 11 -4.84 -4.31 -9.85
N PRO A 12 -4.26 -4.89 -10.92
CA PRO A 12 -3.41 -4.16 -11.84
C PRO A 12 -4.29 -3.21 -12.68
N ASP A 13 -4.64 -2.09 -12.07
CA ASP A 13 -5.39 -1.00 -12.68
C ASP A 13 -4.42 0.13 -13.03
N TRP A 14 -4.78 0.94 -14.04
CA TRP A 14 -4.00 2.12 -14.44
C TRP A 14 -4.29 3.34 -13.55
N LYS A 15 -5.44 3.34 -12.85
CA LYS A 15 -5.89 4.44 -11.97
C LYS A 15 -4.88 4.83 -10.88
N PRO A 16 -4.21 3.88 -10.18
CA PRO A 16 -3.17 4.19 -9.21
C PRO A 16 -2.02 5.03 -9.78
N TYR A 17 -1.67 4.82 -11.05
CA TYR A 17 -0.62 5.58 -11.71
C TYR A 17 -1.07 7.01 -12.00
N LEU A 18 -2.33 7.21 -12.40
CA LEU A 18 -2.86 8.56 -12.63
C LEU A 18 -2.96 9.34 -11.32
N ILE A 19 -3.47 8.72 -10.25
CA ILE A 19 -3.57 9.34 -8.93
C ILE A 19 -2.17 9.63 -8.38
N GLY A 20 -1.23 8.70 -8.58
CA GLY A 20 0.18 8.90 -8.28
C GLY A 20 0.82 10.07 -9.00
N ALA A 21 0.51 10.24 -10.28
CA ALA A 21 1.01 11.35 -11.07
C ALA A 21 0.47 12.69 -10.55
N ILE A 22 -0.83 12.77 -10.23
CA ILE A 22 -1.42 13.97 -9.62
C ILE A 22 -0.75 14.29 -8.28
N GLY A 23 -0.59 13.28 -7.40
CA GLY A 23 0.09 13.45 -6.12
C GLY A 23 1.56 13.85 -6.28
N PHE A 24 2.23 13.34 -7.30
CA PHE A 24 3.62 13.69 -7.62
C PHE A 24 3.75 15.14 -8.06
N PHE A 25 2.90 15.60 -9.00
CA PHE A 25 2.89 17.00 -9.41
C PHE A 25 2.52 17.91 -8.24
N LEU A 26 1.56 17.53 -7.41
CA LEU A 26 1.19 18.29 -6.23
C LEU A 26 2.37 18.41 -5.26
N ALA A 27 3.07 17.31 -4.98
CA ALA A 27 4.27 17.31 -4.13
C ALA A 27 5.37 18.21 -4.70
N PHE A 28 5.58 18.15 -6.02
CA PHE A 28 6.52 19.01 -6.73
C PHE A 28 6.14 20.50 -6.58
N PHE A 29 4.89 20.87 -6.88
CA PHE A 29 4.44 22.26 -6.77
C PHE A 29 4.48 22.79 -5.34
N LEU A 30 4.12 21.96 -4.36
CA LEU A 30 4.22 22.32 -2.94
C LEU A 30 5.68 22.60 -2.55
N ARG A 31 6.63 21.74 -2.97
CA ARG A 31 8.05 21.96 -2.68
C ARG A 31 8.63 23.15 -3.43
N PHE A 32 8.22 23.35 -4.69
CA PHE A 32 8.64 24.49 -5.50
C PHE A 32 8.18 25.82 -4.88
N SER A 33 6.93 25.90 -4.43
CA SER A 33 6.41 27.09 -3.75
C SER A 33 7.07 27.34 -2.38
N LEU A 34 7.65 26.31 -1.75
CA LEU A 34 8.36 26.40 -0.48
C LEU A 34 9.87 26.64 -0.65
N HIS A 35 10.36 26.69 -1.89
CA HIS A 35 11.79 26.86 -2.18
C HIS A 35 12.35 28.14 -1.54
N ASP A 36 11.61 29.26 -1.61
CA ASP A 36 11.98 30.55 -0.99
C ASP A 36 12.14 30.52 0.54
N ARG A 37 11.67 29.46 1.24
CA ARG A 37 11.69 29.38 2.70
C ARG A 37 12.56 28.27 3.28
N LEU A 38 12.84 27.22 2.52
CA LEU A 38 13.50 26.01 3.04
C LEU A 38 14.94 25.82 2.54
N ASP A 39 15.43 26.71 1.67
CA ASP A 39 16.72 26.56 0.99
C ASP A 39 16.89 25.12 0.46
N GLU A 40 18.04 24.51 0.69
CA GLU A 40 18.42 23.17 0.22
C GLU A 40 17.97 22.03 1.15
N HIS A 41 17.33 22.35 2.27
CA HIS A 41 16.98 21.33 3.26
C HIS A 41 15.80 20.45 2.80
N PHE A 42 15.98 19.14 2.92
CA PHE A 42 14.96 18.10 2.71
C PHE A 42 14.23 18.13 1.34
N PRO A 43 14.95 18.02 0.22
CA PRO A 43 14.35 18.07 -1.12
C PRO A 43 13.36 16.91 -1.39
N THR A 44 13.57 15.76 -0.75
CA THR A 44 12.83 14.53 -1.01
C THR A 44 11.59 14.31 -0.15
N LEU A 45 11.35 15.13 0.88
CA LEU A 45 10.34 14.89 1.91
C LEU A 45 8.91 14.79 1.34
N PHE A 46 8.51 15.73 0.48
CA PHE A 46 7.17 15.72 -0.13
C PHE A 46 6.98 14.53 -1.07
N PHE A 47 8.04 14.10 -1.75
CA PHE A 47 8.02 12.91 -2.59
C PHE A 47 7.89 11.64 -1.74
N ALA A 48 8.54 11.58 -0.57
CA ALA A 48 8.41 10.48 0.39
C ALA A 48 6.97 10.32 0.87
N ILE A 49 6.29 11.43 1.17
CA ILE A 49 4.87 11.43 1.58
C ILE A 49 3.99 10.86 0.46
N ASN A 50 4.18 11.33 -0.78
CA ASN A 50 3.41 10.84 -1.93
C ASN A 50 3.65 9.34 -2.15
N CYS A 51 4.89 8.88 -2.13
CA CYS A 51 5.24 7.47 -2.27
C CYS A 51 4.61 6.63 -1.14
N THR A 52 4.66 7.13 0.10
CA THR A 52 4.07 6.46 1.26
C THR A 52 2.55 6.32 1.12
N MET A 53 1.85 7.38 0.67
CA MET A 53 0.42 7.31 0.38
C MET A 53 0.12 6.27 -0.72
N LEU A 54 0.93 6.25 -1.78
CA LEU A 54 0.75 5.27 -2.86
C LEU A 54 0.96 3.83 -2.38
N ALA A 55 2.02 3.59 -1.60
CA ALA A 55 2.32 2.29 -1.02
C ALA A 55 1.18 1.82 -0.10
N TYR A 56 0.63 2.74 0.70
CA TYR A 56 -0.48 2.45 1.58
C TYR A 56 -1.74 2.07 0.80
N PHE A 57 -2.19 2.89 -0.15
CA PHE A 57 -3.48 2.69 -0.82
C PHE A 57 -3.44 1.70 -1.99
N TYR A 58 -2.37 1.71 -2.78
CA TYR A 58 -2.31 1.02 -4.06
C TYR A 58 -1.24 -0.08 -4.14
N GLY A 59 -0.35 -0.13 -3.15
CA GLY A 59 0.67 -1.16 -2.97
C GLY A 59 2.04 -0.79 -3.51
N PHE A 60 2.92 -1.79 -3.49
CA PHE A 60 4.35 -1.59 -3.74
C PHE A 60 4.67 -1.05 -5.14
N TRP A 61 4.06 -1.61 -6.19
CA TRP A 61 4.45 -1.33 -7.58
C TRP A 61 4.21 0.13 -8.00
N PRO A 62 3.03 0.74 -7.79
CA PRO A 62 2.83 2.15 -8.09
C PRO A 62 3.81 3.03 -7.31
N SER A 63 3.99 2.79 -6.01
CA SER A 63 4.93 3.56 -5.18
C SER A 63 6.36 3.49 -5.69
N PHE A 64 6.82 2.30 -6.10
CA PHE A 64 8.18 2.11 -6.57
C PHE A 64 8.47 2.87 -7.87
N VAL A 65 7.50 2.94 -8.78
CA VAL A 65 7.63 3.71 -10.03
C VAL A 65 7.79 5.20 -9.74
N PHE A 66 6.98 5.76 -8.83
CA PHE A 66 7.10 7.17 -8.46
C PHE A 66 8.34 7.46 -7.61
N LEU A 67 8.79 6.51 -6.79
CA LEU A 67 10.08 6.59 -6.11
C LEU A 67 11.21 6.74 -7.13
N LEU A 68 11.26 5.88 -8.14
CA LEU A 68 12.29 5.94 -9.18
C LEU A 68 12.25 7.26 -9.97
N MET A 69 11.05 7.78 -10.26
CA MET A 69 10.86 9.08 -10.91
C MET A 69 11.24 10.27 -10.02
N SER A 70 11.04 10.15 -8.71
CA SER A 70 11.33 11.24 -7.77
C SER A 70 12.83 11.52 -7.65
N ILE A 71 13.69 10.53 -7.83
CA ILE A 71 15.15 10.69 -7.74
C ILE A 71 15.69 11.68 -8.78
N PRO A 72 15.53 11.47 -10.10
CA PRO A 72 16.06 12.40 -11.10
C PRO A 72 15.39 13.77 -11.02
N VAL A 73 14.10 13.83 -10.66
CA VAL A 73 13.39 15.11 -10.48
C VAL A 73 13.93 15.87 -9.26
N SER A 74 14.24 15.17 -8.17
CA SER A 74 14.82 15.76 -6.97
C SER A 74 16.20 16.36 -7.26
N ILE A 75 17.06 15.59 -7.94
CA ILE A 75 18.43 16.00 -8.30
C ILE A 75 18.40 17.21 -9.24
N TYR A 76 17.56 17.18 -10.28
CA TYR A 76 17.58 18.24 -11.30
C TYR A 76 17.03 19.59 -10.80
N PHE A 77 16.01 19.58 -9.94
CA PHE A 77 15.30 20.79 -9.54
C PHE A 77 15.65 21.32 -8.15
N PHE A 78 16.17 20.49 -7.25
CA PHE A 78 16.27 20.86 -5.83
C PHE A 78 17.66 20.67 -5.21
N ILE A 79 18.65 20.15 -5.94
CA ILE A 79 20.05 20.02 -5.48
C ILE A 79 20.93 20.92 -6.36
N GLU A 80 21.84 21.69 -5.76
CA GLU A 80 22.82 22.48 -6.51
C GLU A 80 23.90 21.59 -7.16
N PRO A 81 24.37 21.93 -8.38
CA PRO A 81 23.95 23.02 -9.25
C PRO A 81 22.62 22.73 -9.97
N TYR A 82 21.65 23.63 -9.81
CA TYR A 82 20.32 23.49 -10.42
C TYR A 82 20.41 23.37 -11.95
N GLY A 83 19.70 22.39 -12.51
CA GLY A 83 19.62 22.19 -13.96
C GLY A 83 20.81 21.47 -14.59
N ALA A 84 21.77 20.99 -13.81
CA ALA A 84 22.88 20.14 -14.26
C ALA A 84 22.88 18.79 -13.52
N PHE A 85 23.28 17.72 -14.21
CA PHE A 85 23.57 16.44 -13.56
C PHE A 85 25.02 16.46 -13.06
N ASP A 86 25.30 17.30 -12.07
CA ASP A 86 26.58 17.23 -11.36
C ASP A 86 26.36 16.47 -10.05
N ILE A 87 27.11 15.39 -9.85
CA ILE A 87 26.97 14.49 -8.71
C ILE A 87 28.17 14.77 -7.80
N GLY A 88 28.10 15.88 -7.05
CA GLY A 88 29.01 16.15 -5.95
C GLY A 88 28.87 15.05 -4.89
N ILE A 89 29.96 14.40 -4.49
CA ILE A 89 29.95 13.18 -3.65
C ILE A 89 29.69 13.48 -2.16
N ASP A 90 29.53 14.73 -1.74
CA ASP A 90 29.73 15.08 -0.34
C ASP A 90 28.52 14.84 0.59
N THR A 91 27.31 15.32 0.27
CA THR A 91 26.15 15.20 1.20
C THR A 91 24.84 14.86 0.50
N ASP A 92 24.57 15.42 -0.67
CA ASP A 92 23.28 15.24 -1.37
C ASP A 92 23.04 13.81 -1.84
N VAL A 93 24.11 13.11 -2.24
CA VAL A 93 24.05 11.69 -2.62
C VAL A 93 23.64 10.81 -1.43
N THR A 94 24.15 11.15 -0.23
CA THR A 94 23.83 10.40 0.99
C THR A 94 22.35 10.54 1.33
N ASP A 95 21.80 11.76 1.27
CA ASP A 95 20.39 12.02 1.52
C ASP A 95 19.47 11.32 0.50
N GLN A 96 19.89 11.25 -0.77
CA GLN A 96 19.14 10.54 -1.80
C GLN A 96 19.14 9.03 -1.59
N ILE A 97 20.26 8.45 -1.14
CA ILE A 97 20.36 7.03 -0.78
C ILE A 97 19.49 6.72 0.44
N VAL A 98 19.55 7.57 1.47
CA VAL A 98 18.72 7.42 2.67
C VAL A 98 17.24 7.49 2.31
N PHE A 99 16.84 8.46 1.49
CA PHE A 99 15.48 8.57 0.98
C PHE A 99 15.03 7.32 0.23
N LEU A 100 15.87 6.79 -0.67
CA LEU A 100 15.59 5.57 -1.43
C LEU A 100 15.36 4.40 -0.49
N ILE A 101 16.29 4.16 0.45
CA ILE A 101 16.23 3.02 1.37
C ILE A 101 15.01 3.13 2.28
N ILE A 102 14.81 4.29 2.93
CA ILE A 102 13.68 4.49 3.84
C ILE A 102 12.36 4.30 3.10
N THR A 103 12.17 4.99 1.97
CA THR A 103 10.91 4.93 1.23
C THR A 103 10.64 3.54 0.67
N LEU A 104 11.69 2.85 0.21
CA LEU A 104 11.59 1.46 -0.25
C LEU A 104 11.18 0.52 0.88
N LEU A 105 11.84 0.62 2.05
CA LEU A 105 11.50 -0.19 3.22
C LEU A 105 10.07 0.08 3.69
N THR A 106 9.65 1.36 3.74
CA THR A 106 8.28 1.75 4.04
C THR A 106 7.29 1.13 3.06
N ALA A 107 7.59 1.17 1.75
CA ALA A 107 6.72 0.55 0.75
C ALA A 107 6.62 -0.98 0.91
N VAL A 108 7.74 -1.65 1.20
CA VAL A 108 7.76 -3.10 1.48
C VAL A 108 6.98 -3.43 2.76
N PHE A 109 7.12 -2.62 3.80
CA PHE A 109 6.41 -2.81 5.07
C PHE A 109 4.91 -2.65 4.89
N PHE A 110 4.46 -1.63 4.16
CA PHE A 110 3.03 -1.47 3.86
C PHE A 110 2.47 -2.62 3.03
N GLU A 111 3.22 -3.10 2.03
CA GLU A 111 2.81 -4.26 1.24
C GLU A 111 2.64 -5.51 2.11
N LYS A 112 3.60 -5.78 3.01
CA LYS A 112 3.52 -6.89 3.97
C LYS A 112 2.34 -6.73 4.92
N LEU A 113 2.21 -5.55 5.53
CA LEU A 113 1.12 -5.24 6.46
C LEU A 113 -0.24 -5.43 5.82
N ARG A 114 -0.44 -4.88 4.61
CA ARG A 114 -1.71 -4.97 3.91
C ARG A 114 -2.04 -6.40 3.48
N ARG A 115 -1.02 -7.17 3.09
CA ARG A 115 -1.17 -8.58 2.75
C ARG A 115 -1.61 -9.41 3.96
N GLU A 116 -1.07 -9.15 5.14
CA GLU A 116 -1.49 -9.83 6.36
C GLU A 116 -2.89 -9.40 6.81
N GLN A 117 -3.24 -8.11 6.71
CA GLN A 117 -4.60 -7.63 6.95
C GLN A 117 -5.63 -8.34 6.05
N TYR A 118 -5.34 -8.44 4.75
CA TYR A 118 -6.23 -9.12 3.80
C TYR A 118 -6.38 -10.62 4.13
N ARG A 119 -5.29 -11.29 4.55
CA ARG A 119 -5.33 -12.68 5.00
C ARG A 119 -6.18 -12.86 6.25
N ALA A 120 -6.05 -11.97 7.23
CA ALA A 120 -6.85 -12.01 8.45
C ALA A 120 -8.35 -11.85 8.15
N THR A 121 -8.71 -10.88 7.31
CA THR A 121 -10.11 -10.67 6.90
C THR A 121 -10.68 -11.87 6.14
N LEU A 122 -9.89 -12.50 5.26
CA LEU A 122 -10.32 -13.72 4.56
C LEU A 122 -10.54 -14.88 5.54
N LEU A 123 -9.61 -15.09 6.48
CA LEU A 123 -9.72 -16.15 7.47
C LEU A 123 -10.94 -15.95 8.37
N GLN A 124 -11.19 -14.71 8.80
CA GLN A 124 -12.39 -14.36 9.58
C GLN A 124 -13.66 -14.73 8.82
N ARG A 125 -13.79 -14.34 7.55
CA ARG A 125 -14.97 -14.65 6.74
C ARG A 125 -15.16 -16.16 6.52
N VAL A 126 -14.07 -16.91 6.33
CA VAL A 126 -14.14 -18.38 6.21
C VAL A 126 -14.57 -19.02 7.53
N SER A 127 -14.10 -18.51 8.67
CA SER A 127 -14.53 -18.95 10.00
C SER A 127 -16.03 -18.72 10.20
N GLU A 128 -16.53 -17.51 9.88
CA GLU A 128 -17.95 -17.16 9.95
C GLU A 128 -18.82 -18.09 9.08
N SER A 129 -18.42 -18.35 7.84
CA SER A 129 -19.15 -19.28 6.96
C SER A 129 -19.16 -20.72 7.49
N ARG A 130 -18.03 -21.20 8.02
CA ARG A 130 -17.98 -22.55 8.62
C ARG A 130 -18.83 -22.65 9.88
N PHE A 131 -18.84 -21.59 10.69
CA PHE A 131 -19.65 -21.52 11.89
C PHE A 131 -21.14 -21.56 11.56
N GLN A 132 -21.59 -20.83 10.55
CA GLN A 132 -22.99 -20.88 10.07
C GLN A 132 -23.40 -22.29 9.66
N LEU A 133 -22.56 -22.99 8.88
CA LEU A 133 -22.83 -24.37 8.47
C LEU A 133 -22.92 -25.35 9.65
N LEU A 134 -22.09 -25.16 10.69
CA LEU A 134 -22.16 -25.98 11.90
C LEU A 134 -23.48 -25.74 12.66
N VAL A 135 -23.94 -24.49 12.73
CA VAL A 135 -25.21 -24.14 13.38
C VAL A 135 -26.41 -24.71 12.60
N GLU A 136 -26.39 -24.63 11.27
CA GLU A 136 -27.42 -25.22 10.42
C GLU A 136 -27.47 -26.75 10.58
N ASN A 137 -26.31 -27.40 10.56
CA ASN A 137 -26.22 -28.85 10.74
C ASN A 137 -26.71 -29.31 12.13
N ASP A 138 -26.38 -28.56 13.20
CA ASP A 138 -26.89 -28.86 14.55
C ASP A 138 -28.42 -28.72 14.63
N ALA A 139 -29.00 -27.72 13.95
CA ALA A 139 -30.44 -27.56 13.89
C ALA A 139 -31.14 -28.72 13.16
N GLU A 140 -30.60 -29.17 12.02
CA GLU A 140 -31.10 -30.32 11.27
C GLU A 140 -31.01 -31.61 12.10
N LEU A 141 -29.89 -31.84 12.77
CA LEU A 141 -29.70 -33.01 13.64
C LEU A 141 -30.73 -33.04 14.77
N ARG A 142 -30.96 -31.90 15.43
CA ARG A 142 -31.99 -31.79 16.48
C ARG A 142 -33.37 -32.12 15.95
N GLN A 143 -33.75 -31.58 14.80
CA GLN A 143 -35.04 -31.88 14.17
C GLN A 143 -35.20 -33.37 13.86
N ALA A 144 -34.17 -34.01 13.31
CA ALA A 144 -34.18 -35.44 13.03
C ALA A 144 -34.34 -36.28 14.32
N ILE A 145 -33.66 -35.91 15.40
CA ILE A 145 -33.79 -36.57 16.71
C ILE A 145 -35.22 -36.43 17.25
N PHE A 146 -35.82 -35.24 17.19
CA PHE A 146 -37.20 -35.03 17.64
C PHE A 146 -38.21 -35.85 16.82
N ALA A 147 -38.04 -35.89 15.49
CA ALA A 147 -38.90 -36.68 14.62
C ALA A 147 -38.80 -38.19 14.93
N ALA A 148 -37.59 -38.73 15.11
CA ALA A 148 -37.38 -40.13 15.47
C ALA A 148 -38.03 -40.49 16.81
N LYS A 149 -37.92 -39.61 17.82
CA LYS A 149 -38.55 -39.84 19.12
C LYS A 149 -40.09 -39.89 19.01
N SER A 150 -40.69 -38.98 18.26
CA SER A 150 -42.15 -38.95 18.06
C SER A 150 -42.72 -40.19 17.34
N GLN A 151 -41.90 -40.86 16.50
CA GLN A 151 -42.29 -42.11 15.84
C GLN A 151 -42.16 -43.33 16.77
N THR A 152 -41.33 -43.24 17.81
CA THR A 152 -41.10 -44.36 18.75
C THR A 152 -42.18 -44.41 19.84
N ASP A 153 -42.83 -43.27 20.12
CA ASP A 153 -43.89 -43.14 21.14
C ASP A 153 -45.31 -43.44 20.59
N ASN A 154 -45.46 -43.74 19.29
CA ASN A 154 -46.70 -44.18 18.63
C ASN A 154 -46.66 -45.68 18.30
#